data_AF-A0A7W1VUU5-F1
#
_entry.id   AF-A0A7W1VUU5-F1
#
_cell.length_a   1.000
_cell.length_b   1.000
_cell.length_c   1.000
_cell.angle_alpha   90.00
_cell.angle_beta   90.00
_cell.angle_gamma   90.00
#
_symmetry.space_group_name_H-M   'P 1'
#
loop_
_entity.id
_entity.type
_entity.pdbx_description
1 polymer ?
#
loop_
_entity_poly.entity_id
_entity_poly.type
_entity_poly.pdbx_seq_one_letter_code
_entity_poly.pdbx_strand_id
1 'polypeptide(L)'
;MNIRICVLTCLTLLSFQCAGAPFRFADVDDKSLGLWEGTRPVLVYNHGVISKADVAADRARSSYIHPIYGLDGEVLTDDFPKDHFHHRGLFWSWPHVKVGDKQTDLWMLKGIRHEFGRWLSRDAGEKSAVLGVQNGWFIGERKVVDEQVWLRVLPATAEGQALDVELVWIPIDEPLTLRGAPDKSYGGLTLRFAPHKGKPVITTSEGVTPKDLTVTRLPWADLSAQFDGANAMSGATIFVDPAHPDYPPEWLTRHYGVLCVGWPGVEEQTFQPGEPIRCRYRVWIHRGVPDSAKLKSVEADYKKQIEGAPPLSAQTLKAKLESDRVTVNIDGELFTEYLFRDDEKYPFFYPVNGPRTGRSVTEKRLENYPHHSSLFFGCDYVNDGNYWQEGLERGRIVSKSVKVLRDSGHEIAFEQHSVWERPGAEAPFDDIRKIRVSAPSRDLRYIDFEIKLTARIKVRIKKTNHSLFTARMAPELAVVNGGQLRIANGDANEKGTFGQTSPWADYRGMHHGETEGVAILCHPSSRWFPAPWFTRDYGLMSPTPLYWLENGFVEFEPGETIELQYRVLVHAGNPGAREIQSEFESWAR
;
A
#
# COMPACT_ATOMS: atom_id res chain seq x y z
N MET A 1 16.28 48.87 68.24
CA MET A 1 15.02 48.13 68.01
C MET A 1 15.12 47.56 66.59
N ASN A 2 15.51 46.29 66.48
CA ASN A 2 15.94 45.67 65.22
C ASN A 2 14.74 45.17 64.43
N ILE A 3 14.53 45.72 63.23
CA ILE A 3 13.57 45.22 62.24
C ILE A 3 14.31 44.24 61.33
N ARG A 4 13.98 42.94 61.45
CA ARG A 4 14.43 41.90 60.51
C ARG A 4 13.47 41.86 59.32
N ILE A 5 14.00 42.10 58.12
CA ILE A 5 13.32 41.86 56.85
C ILE A 5 13.56 40.39 56.48
N CYS A 6 12.51 39.59 56.44
CA CYS A 6 12.53 38.24 55.86
C CYS A 6 12.45 38.35 54.35
N VAL A 7 13.51 37.95 53.64
CA VAL A 7 13.47 37.72 52.20
C VAL A 7 12.99 36.30 51.96
N LEU A 8 11.84 36.17 51.29
CA LEU A 8 11.24 34.90 50.89
C LEU A 8 11.92 34.44 49.59
N THR A 9 12.71 33.37 49.64
CA THR A 9 13.32 32.77 48.44
C THR A 9 12.29 31.89 47.76
N CYS A 10 11.76 32.35 46.62
CA CYS A 10 10.85 31.59 45.78
C CYS A 10 11.64 30.52 45.00
N LEU A 11 11.61 29.25 45.45
CA LEU A 11 12.08 28.13 44.64
C LEU A 11 11.06 27.88 43.51
N THR A 12 11.39 28.29 42.30
CA THR A 12 10.73 27.80 41.09
C THR A 12 11.12 26.34 40.87
N LEU A 13 10.20 25.42 41.17
CA LEU A 13 10.23 24.05 40.68
C LEU A 13 10.17 24.09 39.15
N LEU A 14 11.31 23.88 38.49
CA LEU A 14 11.31 23.47 37.08
C LEU A 14 10.65 22.09 37.03
N SER A 15 9.40 22.04 36.60
CA SER A 15 8.76 20.84 36.12
C SER A 15 9.55 20.34 34.92
N PHE A 16 10.33 19.28 35.09
CA PHE A 16 10.77 18.48 33.96
C PHE A 16 9.51 17.91 33.31
N GLN A 17 9.13 18.48 32.16
CA GLN A 17 8.28 17.78 31.21
C GLN A 17 9.06 16.52 30.82
N CYS A 18 8.59 15.34 31.26
CA CYS A 18 8.98 14.10 30.61
C CYS A 18 8.55 14.21 29.16
N ALA A 19 9.51 14.43 28.26
CA ALA A 19 9.33 14.13 26.86
C ALA A 19 8.85 12.67 26.77
N GLY A 20 7.69 12.45 26.14
CA GLY A 20 7.10 11.13 25.98
C GLY A 20 8.12 10.17 25.37
N ALA A 21 8.20 8.96 25.93
CA ALA A 21 9.26 8.05 25.58
C ALA A 21 9.05 7.50 24.15
N PRO A 22 10.08 7.46 23.31
CA PRO A 22 9.97 6.97 21.94
C PRO A 22 9.62 5.47 21.92
N PHE A 23 8.97 5.03 20.85
CA PHE A 23 8.86 3.60 20.57
C PHE A 23 10.24 2.99 20.29
N ARG A 24 10.38 1.69 20.55
CA ARG A 24 11.60 0.94 20.21
C ARG A 24 11.29 -0.52 19.93
N PHE A 25 11.83 -1.03 18.83
CA PHE A 25 11.91 -2.47 18.57
C PHE A 25 13.21 -3.05 19.14
N ALA A 26 13.14 -4.27 19.67
CA ALA A 26 14.31 -5.04 20.06
C ALA A 26 14.02 -6.54 19.99
N ASP A 27 15.01 -7.32 19.60
CA ASP A 27 14.93 -8.77 19.65
C ASP A 27 14.77 -9.19 21.12
N VAL A 28 13.75 -9.99 21.41
CA VAL A 28 13.57 -10.69 22.69
C VAL A 28 14.47 -11.91 22.72
N ASP A 29 14.52 -12.62 21.58
CA ASP A 29 15.41 -13.74 21.26
C ASP A 29 15.55 -13.87 19.73
N ASP A 30 16.09 -14.99 19.23
CA ASP A 30 16.28 -15.26 17.81
C ASP A 30 14.98 -15.51 17.02
N LYS A 31 13.84 -15.58 17.70
CA LYS A 31 12.52 -15.94 17.15
C LYS A 31 11.45 -14.87 17.39
N SER A 32 11.73 -13.89 18.24
CA SER A 32 10.71 -12.96 18.72
C SER A 32 11.23 -11.52 18.78
N LEU A 33 10.44 -10.60 18.23
CA LEU A 33 10.70 -9.18 18.22
C LEU A 33 9.73 -8.45 19.13
N GLY A 34 10.24 -7.76 20.15
CA GLY A 34 9.43 -6.96 21.08
C GLY A 34 9.31 -5.50 20.64
N LEU A 35 8.21 -4.88 21.06
CA LEU A 35 7.96 -3.43 20.95
C LEU A 35 7.76 -2.85 22.36
N TRP A 36 8.45 -1.75 22.63
CA TRP A 36 8.30 -0.96 23.85
C TRP A 36 7.90 0.49 23.52
N GLU A 37 7.09 1.10 24.39
CA GLU A 37 6.88 2.54 24.45
C GLU A 37 7.61 3.06 25.70
N GLY A 38 8.79 3.65 25.50
CA GLY A 38 9.74 3.87 26.59
C GLY A 38 10.17 2.57 27.26
N THR A 39 9.87 2.45 28.55
CA THR A 39 10.17 1.24 29.34
C THR A 39 9.00 0.24 29.36
N ARG A 40 7.81 0.63 28.91
CA ARG A 40 6.61 -0.21 28.98
C ARG A 40 6.59 -1.17 27.79
N PRO A 41 6.54 -2.50 28.01
CA PRO A 41 6.35 -3.44 26.91
C PRO A 41 4.95 -3.28 26.34
N VAL A 42 4.81 -3.36 25.02
CA VAL A 42 3.53 -3.24 24.31
C VAL A 42 3.09 -4.57 23.73
N LEU A 43 3.95 -5.19 22.93
CA LEU A 43 3.67 -6.48 22.31
C LEU A 43 4.97 -7.20 21.90
N VAL A 44 4.85 -8.49 21.60
CA VAL A 44 5.91 -9.30 20.99
C VAL A 44 5.37 -10.01 19.75
N TYR A 45 6.05 -9.83 18.61
CA TYR A 45 5.79 -10.55 17.37
C TYR A 45 6.69 -11.79 17.30
N ASN A 46 6.09 -12.99 17.31
CA ASN A 46 6.81 -14.25 17.22
C ASN A 46 6.96 -14.62 15.73
N HIS A 47 8.12 -14.32 15.14
CA HIS A 47 8.41 -14.60 13.74
C HIS A 47 9.02 -16.00 13.54
N GLY A 48 9.73 -16.52 14.53
CA GLY A 48 10.28 -17.88 14.52
C GLY A 48 9.27 -18.92 15.00
N VAL A 49 9.64 -20.20 14.84
CA VAL A 49 8.82 -21.33 15.31
C VAL A 49 8.93 -21.46 16.83
N ILE A 50 7.81 -21.19 17.52
CA ILE A 50 7.65 -21.31 18.96
C ILE A 50 7.08 -22.69 19.31
N SER A 51 7.65 -23.32 20.34
CA SER A 51 7.27 -24.64 20.86
C SER A 51 7.26 -24.62 22.38
N LYS A 52 6.51 -25.54 23.00
CA LYS A 52 6.41 -25.69 24.46
C LYS A 52 6.66 -27.14 24.84
N ALA A 53 7.51 -27.39 25.84
CA ALA A 53 8.00 -28.73 26.18
C ALA A 53 6.88 -29.75 26.47
N ASP A 54 5.82 -29.32 27.15
CA ASP A 54 4.68 -30.18 27.51
C ASP A 54 3.56 -30.19 26.45
N VAL A 55 3.83 -29.74 25.23
CA VAL A 55 2.88 -29.70 24.12
C VAL A 55 3.44 -30.47 22.93
N ALA A 56 2.57 -31.23 22.27
CA ALA A 56 2.92 -31.95 21.05
C ALA A 56 3.58 -31.02 20.01
N ALA A 57 4.63 -31.51 19.36
CA ALA A 57 5.44 -30.74 18.39
C ALA A 57 4.62 -30.25 17.18
N ASP A 58 3.51 -30.93 16.85
CA ASP A 58 2.58 -30.52 15.79
C ASP A 58 1.78 -29.25 16.15
N ARG A 59 1.94 -28.70 17.36
CA ARG A 59 1.40 -27.40 17.76
C ARG A 59 2.41 -26.26 17.65
N ALA A 60 3.65 -26.53 17.29
CA ALA A 60 4.64 -25.48 17.09
C ALA A 60 4.24 -24.58 15.90
N ARG A 61 4.40 -23.26 16.04
CA ARG A 61 4.00 -22.29 15.00
C ARG A 61 4.78 -20.98 15.09
N SER A 62 4.69 -20.19 14.03
CA SER A 62 5.20 -18.82 13.93
C SER A 62 4.09 -17.86 13.51
N SER A 63 4.45 -16.59 13.33
CA SER A 63 3.62 -15.53 12.72
C SER A 63 2.37 -15.19 13.52
N TYR A 64 2.56 -14.76 14.78
CA TYR A 64 1.49 -14.31 15.67
C TYR A 64 2.03 -13.35 16.74
N ILE A 65 1.12 -12.64 17.42
CA ILE A 65 1.50 -11.68 18.47
C ILE A 65 1.16 -12.25 19.84
N HIS A 66 2.19 -12.48 20.65
CA HIS A 66 2.07 -12.82 22.06
C HIS A 66 3.43 -12.64 22.76
N PRO A 67 3.47 -12.05 23.96
CA PRO A 67 2.36 -11.40 24.67
C PRO A 67 1.88 -10.09 24.02
N ILE A 68 0.63 -9.71 24.31
CA ILE A 68 0.13 -8.33 24.24
C ILE A 68 -0.03 -7.86 25.68
N TYR A 69 0.50 -6.68 26.00
CA TYR A 69 0.46 -6.12 27.33
C TYR A 69 -0.63 -5.07 27.48
N GLY A 70 -1.28 -5.05 28.65
CA GLY A 70 -2.16 -3.98 29.06
C GLY A 70 -1.40 -2.70 29.42
N LEU A 71 -2.14 -1.64 29.68
CA LEU A 71 -1.52 -0.33 29.97
C LEU A 71 -0.81 -0.31 31.34
N ASP A 72 -1.11 -1.26 32.22
CA ASP A 72 -0.54 -1.38 33.56
C ASP A 72 0.43 -2.57 33.68
N GLY A 73 0.79 -3.18 32.54
CA GLY A 73 1.84 -4.21 32.43
C GLY A 73 1.35 -5.66 32.56
N GLU A 74 0.06 -5.88 32.80
CA GLU A 74 -0.55 -7.20 32.78
C GLU A 74 -0.49 -7.82 31.37
N VAL A 75 -0.39 -9.15 31.29
CA VAL A 75 -0.41 -9.86 30.00
C VAL A 75 -1.86 -10.19 29.65
N LEU A 76 -2.35 -9.65 28.53
CA LEU A 76 -3.74 -9.81 28.10
C LEU A 76 -4.00 -11.10 27.33
N THR A 77 -2.96 -11.71 26.75
CA THR A 77 -3.09 -12.84 25.83
C THR A 77 -2.45 -14.12 26.34
N ASP A 78 -2.97 -15.28 25.92
CA ASP A 78 -2.38 -16.59 26.23
C ASP A 78 -1.70 -17.24 25.02
N ASP A 79 -0.75 -18.12 25.28
CA ASP A 79 -0.14 -18.97 24.27
C ASP A 79 -0.01 -20.42 24.76
N PHE A 80 -0.47 -21.35 23.90
CA PHE A 80 -0.66 -22.76 24.25
C PHE A 80 -1.52 -22.95 25.52
N PRO A 81 -2.76 -22.42 25.54
CA PRO A 81 -3.64 -22.60 26.68
C PRO A 81 -4.01 -24.09 26.81
N LYS A 82 -4.11 -24.59 28.04
CA LYS A 82 -4.27 -26.04 28.30
C LYS A 82 -5.55 -26.65 27.72
N ASP A 83 -6.59 -25.85 27.58
CA ASP A 83 -7.88 -26.25 26.99
C ASP A 83 -7.84 -26.28 25.45
N HIS A 84 -6.96 -25.47 24.83
CA HIS A 84 -6.86 -25.32 23.38
C HIS A 84 -5.41 -25.03 22.94
N PHE A 85 -4.51 -26.02 22.96
CA PHE A 85 -3.08 -25.81 22.67
C PHE A 85 -2.76 -25.13 21.33
N HIS A 86 -3.68 -25.15 20.38
CA HIS A 86 -3.55 -24.47 19.10
C HIS A 86 -3.87 -22.97 19.16
N HIS A 87 -4.54 -22.44 20.19
CA HIS A 87 -4.76 -20.98 20.29
C HIS A 87 -3.49 -20.23 20.70
N ARG A 88 -3.34 -18.98 20.20
CA ARG A 88 -2.11 -18.17 20.34
C ARG A 88 -2.38 -16.66 20.22
N GLY A 89 -2.32 -15.91 21.31
CA GLY A 89 -2.51 -14.46 21.38
C GLY A 89 -3.37 -13.83 20.29
N LEU A 90 -2.84 -12.87 19.52
CA LEU A 90 -3.49 -12.37 18.30
C LEU A 90 -2.94 -13.13 17.09
N PHE A 91 -3.81 -13.81 16.36
CA PHE A 91 -3.47 -14.66 15.21
C PHE A 91 -4.59 -14.64 14.17
N TRP A 92 -4.32 -15.17 12.97
CA TRP A 92 -5.34 -15.34 11.93
C TRP A 92 -5.21 -16.74 11.34
N SER A 93 -6.34 -17.43 11.19
CA SER A 93 -6.33 -18.83 10.79
C SER A 93 -7.73 -19.35 10.45
N TRP A 94 -7.81 -20.44 9.68
CA TRP A 94 -9.08 -21.07 9.29
C TRP A 94 -9.06 -22.59 9.49
N PRO A 95 -10.17 -23.19 9.96
CA PRO A 95 -10.29 -24.65 10.07
C PRO A 95 -10.44 -25.34 8.71
N HIS A 96 -10.88 -24.61 7.69
CA HIS A 96 -11.04 -25.12 6.34
C HIS A 96 -10.33 -24.20 5.36
N VAL A 97 -9.18 -24.66 4.87
CA VAL A 97 -8.39 -23.99 3.83
C VAL A 97 -8.22 -24.95 2.66
N LYS A 98 -8.71 -24.59 1.48
CA LYS A 98 -8.50 -25.33 0.24
C LYS A 98 -7.59 -24.54 -0.69
N VAL A 99 -6.56 -25.18 -1.24
CA VAL A 99 -5.71 -24.62 -2.30
C VAL A 99 -5.80 -25.55 -3.51
N GLY A 100 -6.42 -25.08 -4.59
CA GLY A 100 -6.84 -25.95 -5.70
C GLY A 100 -7.75 -27.07 -5.17
N ASP A 101 -7.33 -28.33 -5.29
CA ASP A 101 -8.07 -29.49 -4.75
C ASP A 101 -7.59 -29.92 -3.35
N LYS A 102 -6.55 -29.30 -2.81
CA LYS A 102 -5.94 -29.74 -1.54
C LYS A 102 -6.61 -29.07 -0.33
N GLN A 103 -7.30 -29.87 0.48
CA GLN A 103 -7.84 -29.45 1.78
C GLN A 103 -6.78 -29.51 2.88
N THR A 104 -6.72 -28.47 3.71
CA THR A 104 -5.87 -28.31 4.90
C THR A 104 -6.64 -27.63 6.03
N ASP A 105 -6.04 -27.56 7.22
CA ASP A 105 -6.61 -26.94 8.42
C ASP A 105 -5.52 -26.13 9.12
N LEU A 106 -5.47 -24.83 8.82
CA LEU A 106 -4.47 -23.92 9.41
C LEU A 106 -4.75 -23.68 10.89
N TRP A 107 -6.03 -23.75 11.31
CA TRP A 107 -6.45 -23.55 12.71
C TRP A 107 -5.78 -24.56 13.63
N MET A 108 -5.82 -25.83 13.23
CA MET A 108 -5.19 -26.95 13.91
C MET A 108 -3.77 -27.24 13.39
N LEU A 109 -3.19 -26.39 12.55
CA LEU A 109 -1.82 -26.53 12.00
C LEU A 109 -1.60 -27.88 11.28
N LYS A 110 -2.58 -28.34 10.50
CA LYS A 110 -2.54 -29.61 9.78
C LYS A 110 -2.39 -29.38 8.28
N GLY A 111 -1.25 -29.81 7.74
CA GLY A 111 -0.98 -29.83 6.30
C GLY A 111 -0.70 -28.45 5.68
N ILE A 112 -0.71 -27.39 6.48
CA ILE A 112 -0.35 -26.03 6.07
C ILE A 112 0.27 -25.29 7.26
N ARG A 113 1.24 -24.41 7.01
CA ARG A 113 1.94 -23.63 8.04
C ARG A 113 2.32 -22.24 7.56
N HIS A 114 2.42 -21.29 8.48
CA HIS A 114 3.09 -20.02 8.25
C HIS A 114 4.61 -20.21 8.27
N GLU A 115 5.33 -19.33 7.56
CA GLU A 115 6.78 -19.18 7.65
C GLU A 115 7.15 -17.71 7.51
N PHE A 116 8.04 -17.23 8.36
CA PHE A 116 8.60 -15.89 8.23
C PHE A 116 9.55 -15.81 7.04
N GLY A 117 9.33 -14.83 6.17
CA GLY A 117 10.23 -14.53 5.07
C GLY A 117 11.22 -13.42 5.43
N ARG A 118 10.72 -12.20 5.65
CA ARG A 118 11.57 -11.03 5.92
C ARG A 118 10.80 -9.88 6.56
N TRP A 119 11.55 -8.93 7.12
CA TRP A 119 11.03 -7.63 7.55
C TRP A 119 10.79 -6.71 6.33
N LEU A 120 9.59 -6.13 6.27
CA LEU A 120 9.23 -5.06 5.33
C LEU A 120 9.45 -3.67 5.93
N SER A 121 9.18 -3.51 7.24
CA SER A 121 9.42 -2.27 8.00
C SER A 121 9.65 -2.59 9.48
N ARG A 122 10.45 -1.77 10.16
CA ARG A 122 10.69 -1.76 11.63
C ARG A 122 10.88 -0.32 12.09
N ASP A 123 9.92 0.55 11.76
CA ASP A 123 9.98 1.97 12.06
C ASP A 123 9.45 2.26 13.47
N ALA A 124 10.25 2.95 14.28
CA ALA A 124 9.92 3.31 15.65
C ALA A 124 10.02 4.83 15.79
N GLY A 125 8.93 5.52 15.45
CA GLY A 125 8.83 6.97 15.52
C GLY A 125 8.24 7.47 16.84
N GLU A 126 8.12 8.79 16.99
CA GLU A 126 7.51 9.42 18.17
C GLU A 126 5.98 9.31 18.18
N LYS A 127 5.36 9.31 16.98
CA LYS A 127 3.90 9.33 16.82
C LYS A 127 3.29 7.96 16.56
N SER A 128 4.10 6.97 16.23
CA SER A 128 3.70 5.59 16.00
C SER A 128 4.91 4.68 15.83
N ALA A 129 4.73 3.39 16.09
CA ALA A 129 5.61 2.33 15.59
C ALA A 129 4.92 1.55 14.46
N VAL A 130 5.65 1.23 13.39
CA VAL A 130 5.16 0.44 12.26
C VAL A 130 6.06 -0.78 12.04
N LEU A 131 5.46 -1.96 12.17
CA LEU A 131 6.09 -3.23 11.81
C LEU A 131 5.46 -3.75 10.53
N GLY A 132 6.26 -4.03 9.51
CA GLY A 132 5.84 -4.72 8.30
C GLY A 132 6.57 -6.06 8.20
N VAL A 133 5.84 -7.13 7.90
CA VAL A 133 6.38 -8.50 7.82
C VAL A 133 5.90 -9.17 6.55
N GLN A 134 6.81 -9.82 5.83
CA GLN A 134 6.49 -10.76 4.76
C GLN A 134 6.57 -12.17 5.31
N ASN A 135 5.47 -12.92 5.20
CA ASN A 135 5.36 -14.33 5.49
C ASN A 135 4.96 -15.11 4.22
N GLY A 136 4.93 -16.43 4.33
CA GLY A 136 4.30 -17.31 3.36
C GLY A 136 3.50 -18.41 4.04
N TRP A 137 2.48 -18.91 3.35
CA TRP A 137 1.80 -20.15 3.73
C TRP A 137 2.35 -21.29 2.89
N PHE A 138 2.68 -22.41 3.54
CA PHE A 138 3.35 -23.53 2.90
C PHE A 138 2.58 -24.83 3.10
N ILE A 139 2.40 -25.56 2.00
CA ILE A 139 1.95 -26.97 2.00
C ILE A 139 3.16 -27.82 1.62
N GLY A 140 3.77 -28.47 2.60
CA GLY A 140 5.11 -29.04 2.45
C GLY A 140 6.13 -27.92 2.21
N GLU A 141 6.89 -28.00 1.13
CA GLU A 141 7.86 -26.97 0.71
C GLU A 141 7.27 -25.98 -0.31
N ARG A 142 6.05 -26.21 -0.80
CA ARG A 142 5.40 -25.31 -1.77
C ARG A 142 4.76 -24.14 -1.04
N LYS A 143 5.23 -22.93 -1.33
CA LYS A 143 4.56 -21.69 -0.94
C LYS A 143 3.29 -21.53 -1.78
N VAL A 144 2.14 -21.41 -1.13
CA VAL A 144 0.81 -21.33 -1.77
C VAL A 144 0.14 -19.97 -1.60
N VAL A 145 0.50 -19.22 -0.56
CA VAL A 145 0.04 -17.85 -0.33
C VAL A 145 1.23 -16.99 0.05
N ASP A 146 1.30 -15.80 -0.53
CA ASP A 146 2.16 -14.72 -0.05
C ASP A 146 1.39 -13.86 0.95
N GLU A 147 1.97 -13.62 2.13
CA GLU A 147 1.30 -12.90 3.21
C GLU A 147 2.10 -11.67 3.64
N GLN A 148 1.44 -10.52 3.73
CA GLN A 148 1.98 -9.34 4.38
C GLN A 148 1.18 -9.01 5.64
N VAL A 149 1.90 -8.76 6.74
CA VAL A 149 1.35 -8.32 8.01
C VAL A 149 1.90 -6.94 8.32
N TRP A 150 1.01 -5.97 8.49
CA TRP A 150 1.36 -4.61 8.89
C TRP A 150 0.71 -4.30 10.22
N LEU A 151 1.54 -3.89 11.19
CA LEU A 151 1.10 -3.47 12.51
C LEU A 151 1.47 -2.01 12.70
N ARG A 152 0.52 -1.18 13.12
CA ARG A 152 0.79 0.19 13.57
C ARG A 152 0.32 0.38 15.00
N VAL A 153 1.25 0.71 15.88
CA VAL A 153 0.94 1.04 17.28
C VAL A 153 0.97 2.55 17.45
N LEU A 154 -0.11 3.10 18.01
CA LEU A 154 -0.18 4.52 18.40
C LEU A 154 0.24 4.69 19.87
N PRO A 155 0.75 5.87 20.27
CA PRO A 155 1.08 6.17 21.65
C PRO A 155 -0.08 5.87 22.59
N ALA A 156 0.23 5.37 23.79
CA ALA A 156 -0.80 5.16 24.78
C ALA A 156 -1.39 6.48 25.26
N THR A 157 -2.71 6.49 25.43
CA THR A 157 -3.44 7.59 26.05
C THR A 157 -3.90 7.18 27.45
N ALA A 158 -4.53 8.11 28.17
CA ALA A 158 -5.20 7.78 29.42
C ALA A 158 -6.31 6.72 29.22
N GLU A 159 -6.95 6.71 28.05
CA GLU A 159 -8.12 5.90 27.74
C GLU A 159 -7.78 4.52 27.16
N GLY A 160 -6.69 4.42 26.40
CA GLY A 160 -6.35 3.19 25.68
C GLY A 160 -5.12 3.34 24.79
N GLN A 161 -4.75 2.24 24.14
CA GLN A 161 -3.70 2.17 23.11
C GLN A 161 -4.24 1.43 21.89
N ALA A 162 -4.01 2.00 20.70
CA ALA A 162 -4.44 1.40 19.46
C ALA A 162 -3.30 0.60 18.81
N LEU A 163 -3.62 -0.63 18.42
CA LEU A 163 -2.85 -1.49 17.53
C LEU A 163 -3.68 -1.70 16.26
N ASP A 164 -3.34 -1.00 15.19
CA ASP A 164 -3.90 -1.25 13.85
C ASP A 164 -3.22 -2.47 13.24
N VAL A 165 -4.00 -3.33 12.60
CA VAL A 165 -3.56 -4.57 11.96
C VAL A 165 -4.10 -4.60 10.53
N GLU A 166 -3.20 -4.63 9.55
CA GLU A 166 -3.53 -4.87 8.15
C GLU A 166 -2.91 -6.19 7.70
N LEU A 167 -3.77 -7.07 7.18
CA LEU A 167 -3.40 -8.38 6.65
C LEU A 167 -3.65 -8.39 5.15
N VAL A 168 -2.66 -8.82 4.38
CA VAL A 168 -2.74 -8.97 2.93
C VAL A 168 -2.36 -10.38 2.56
N TRP A 169 -3.23 -11.09 1.85
CA TRP A 169 -2.96 -12.44 1.32
C TRP A 169 -3.08 -12.45 -0.19
N ILE A 170 -2.10 -13.04 -0.86
CA ILE A 170 -2.08 -13.20 -2.31
C ILE A 170 -1.92 -14.69 -2.61
N PRO A 171 -2.97 -15.38 -3.08
CA PRO A 171 -2.84 -16.74 -3.58
C PRO A 171 -1.87 -16.75 -4.77
N ILE A 172 -0.92 -17.69 -4.82
CA ILE A 172 0.21 -17.61 -5.76
C ILE A 172 -0.15 -18.23 -7.12
N ASP A 173 -0.54 -19.49 -7.13
CA ASP A 173 -0.66 -20.28 -8.36
C ASP A 173 -1.99 -21.05 -8.47
N GLU A 174 -2.69 -21.28 -7.36
CA GLU A 174 -3.99 -21.96 -7.30
C GLU A 174 -5.01 -21.15 -6.51
N PRO A 175 -6.32 -21.28 -6.81
CA PRO A 175 -7.36 -20.61 -6.03
C PRO A 175 -7.31 -21.02 -4.56
N LEU A 176 -7.50 -20.02 -3.68
CA LEU A 176 -7.58 -20.19 -2.23
C LEU A 176 -9.05 -20.13 -1.80
N THR A 177 -9.59 -21.22 -1.26
CA THR A 177 -10.92 -21.23 -0.63
C THR A 177 -10.77 -21.24 0.89
N LEU A 178 -11.44 -20.30 1.56
CA LEU A 178 -11.48 -20.20 3.02
C LEU A 178 -12.91 -20.43 3.51
N ARG A 179 -13.06 -21.11 4.65
CA ARG A 179 -14.34 -21.27 5.34
C ARG A 179 -14.13 -21.37 6.85
N GLY A 180 -14.98 -20.70 7.61
CA GLY A 180 -15.08 -20.86 9.06
C GLY A 180 -15.72 -22.19 9.45
N ALA A 181 -15.70 -22.51 10.75
CA ALA A 181 -16.30 -23.75 11.21
C ALA A 181 -17.83 -23.74 11.12
N PRO A 182 -18.46 -24.85 10.70
CA PRO A 182 -19.91 -25.00 10.73
C PRO A 182 -20.51 -24.66 12.11
N ASP A 183 -21.65 -23.98 12.11
CA ASP A 183 -22.43 -23.55 13.29
C ASP A 183 -21.72 -22.59 14.25
N LYS A 184 -20.44 -22.28 14.03
CA LYS A 184 -19.61 -21.51 14.95
C LYS A 184 -18.86 -20.35 14.29
N SER A 185 -18.74 -20.35 12.97
CA SER A 185 -18.05 -19.35 12.14
C SER A 185 -16.57 -19.07 12.43
N TYR A 186 -15.94 -19.70 13.44
CA TYR A 186 -14.56 -19.37 13.78
C TYR A 186 -13.59 -19.55 12.60
N GLY A 187 -12.75 -18.54 12.41
CA GLY A 187 -11.88 -18.30 11.25
C GLY A 187 -11.32 -16.88 11.34
N GLY A 188 -10.47 -16.44 10.40
CA GLY A 188 -9.99 -15.05 10.34
C GLY A 188 -9.19 -14.60 11.56
N LEU A 189 -9.15 -13.29 11.80
CA LEU A 189 -8.42 -12.68 12.93
C LEU A 189 -9.07 -13.07 14.27
N THR A 190 -8.26 -13.59 15.18
CA THR A 190 -8.67 -14.13 16.47
C THR A 190 -7.76 -13.64 17.58
N LEU A 191 -8.36 -13.22 18.70
CA LEU A 191 -7.66 -12.85 19.92
C LEU A 191 -7.99 -13.85 21.05
N ARG A 192 -6.96 -14.57 21.50
CA ARG A 192 -6.98 -15.46 22.66
C ARG A 192 -6.51 -14.69 23.89
N PHE A 193 -7.44 -14.42 24.80
CA PHE A 193 -7.14 -13.79 26.08
C PHE A 193 -6.50 -14.75 27.08
N ALA A 194 -5.65 -14.20 27.94
CA ALA A 194 -5.03 -14.88 29.08
C ALA A 194 -6.09 -15.39 30.08
N PRO A 195 -5.75 -16.38 30.92
CA PRO A 195 -6.59 -16.76 32.05
C PRO A 195 -6.92 -15.56 32.93
N HIS A 196 -8.17 -15.47 33.37
CA HIS A 196 -8.68 -14.33 34.13
C HIS A 196 -9.48 -14.80 35.35
N LYS A 197 -9.65 -13.88 36.31
CA LYS A 197 -10.41 -14.08 37.54
C LYS A 197 -11.82 -13.53 37.36
N GLY A 198 -12.79 -14.23 37.95
CA GLY A 198 -14.20 -13.82 37.92
C GLY A 198 -14.86 -14.05 36.56
N LYS A 199 -16.00 -13.39 36.34
CA LYS A 199 -16.75 -13.48 35.09
C LYS A 199 -16.30 -12.33 34.17
N PRO A 200 -15.79 -12.60 32.96
CA PRO A 200 -15.47 -11.54 32.02
C PRO A 200 -16.75 -10.91 31.48
N VAL A 201 -16.61 -9.70 30.93
CA VAL A 201 -17.69 -8.96 30.29
C VAL A 201 -17.40 -8.91 28.80
N ILE A 202 -18.36 -9.37 27.99
CA ILE A 202 -18.31 -9.21 26.53
C ILE A 202 -19.34 -8.16 26.13
N THR A 203 -18.87 -7.12 25.44
CA THR A 203 -19.70 -6.03 24.91
C THR A 203 -19.62 -6.02 23.39
N THR A 204 -20.75 -5.86 22.71
CA THR A 204 -20.83 -5.76 21.25
C THR A 204 -21.55 -4.48 20.83
N SER A 205 -21.72 -4.26 19.52
CA SER A 205 -22.53 -3.16 18.97
C SER A 205 -23.94 -3.09 19.54
N GLU A 206 -24.47 -4.24 19.97
CA GLU A 206 -25.80 -4.43 20.54
C GLU A 206 -25.84 -4.32 22.09
N GLY A 207 -24.67 -4.12 22.73
CA GLY A 207 -24.53 -4.01 24.18
C GLY A 207 -23.87 -5.23 24.83
N VAL A 208 -23.98 -5.34 26.15
CA VAL A 208 -23.38 -6.44 26.93
C VAL A 208 -24.15 -7.72 26.67
N THR A 209 -23.46 -8.80 26.26
CA THR A 209 -24.07 -10.11 26.07
C THR A 209 -23.75 -11.05 27.23
N PRO A 210 -24.74 -11.73 27.83
CA PRO A 210 -24.49 -12.75 28.84
C PRO A 210 -24.18 -14.13 28.24
N LYS A 211 -24.29 -14.28 26.91
CA LYS A 211 -24.13 -15.55 26.18
C LYS A 211 -22.96 -15.46 25.21
N ASP A 212 -22.32 -16.61 25.01
CA ASP A 212 -21.41 -16.82 23.90
C ASP A 212 -22.17 -16.65 22.57
N LEU A 213 -21.55 -15.95 21.62
CA LEU A 213 -22.12 -15.74 20.30
C LEU A 213 -21.49 -16.68 19.28
N THR A 214 -22.29 -17.11 18.32
CA THR A 214 -21.90 -17.95 17.18
C THR A 214 -22.55 -17.37 15.95
N VAL A 215 -21.83 -17.30 14.83
CA VAL A 215 -22.41 -16.91 13.52
C VAL A 215 -23.17 -15.57 13.62
N THR A 216 -22.64 -14.61 14.39
CA THR A 216 -23.30 -13.30 14.62
C THR A 216 -22.54 -12.21 13.90
N ARG A 217 -23.21 -11.41 13.07
CA ARG A 217 -22.56 -10.33 12.32
C ARG A 217 -22.41 -9.08 13.18
N LEU A 218 -21.17 -8.65 13.41
CA LEU A 218 -20.86 -7.52 14.31
C LEU A 218 -19.75 -6.63 13.68
N PRO A 219 -19.85 -5.30 13.81
CA PRO A 219 -18.77 -4.39 13.39
C PRO A 219 -17.57 -4.41 14.36
N TRP A 220 -17.81 -4.81 15.61
CA TRP A 220 -16.80 -4.95 16.66
C TRP A 220 -17.32 -5.81 17.82
N ALA A 221 -16.37 -6.36 18.59
CA ALA A 221 -16.63 -7.00 19.88
C ALA A 221 -15.50 -6.70 20.87
N ASP A 222 -15.86 -6.60 22.14
CA ASP A 222 -14.99 -6.33 23.28
C ASP A 222 -14.99 -7.51 24.25
N LEU A 223 -13.84 -7.73 24.92
CA LEU A 223 -13.78 -8.55 26.12
C LEU A 223 -12.94 -7.83 27.18
N SER A 224 -13.58 -7.61 28.32
CA SER A 224 -12.96 -7.07 29.52
C SER A 224 -12.90 -8.15 30.62
N ALA A 225 -11.74 -8.32 31.26
CA ALA A 225 -11.54 -9.30 32.31
C ALA A 225 -10.51 -8.82 33.35
N GLN A 226 -10.45 -9.49 34.51
CA GLN A 226 -9.39 -9.26 35.48
C GLN A 226 -8.26 -10.29 35.29
N PHE A 227 -7.20 -9.87 34.60
CA PHE A 227 -6.04 -10.73 34.32
C PHE A 227 -5.15 -10.93 35.55
N ASP A 228 -4.26 -11.93 35.47
CA ASP A 228 -3.35 -12.17 36.59
C ASP A 228 -2.37 -11.02 36.79
N GLY A 229 -2.06 -10.71 38.05
CA GLY A 229 -1.29 -9.52 38.43
C GLY A 229 -2.03 -8.18 38.32
N ALA A 230 -3.25 -8.13 37.78
CA ALA A 230 -4.00 -6.89 37.62
C ALA A 230 -4.91 -6.56 38.83
N ASN A 231 -4.87 -5.30 39.29
CA ASN A 231 -5.73 -4.78 40.37
C ASN A 231 -7.12 -4.35 39.89
N ALA A 232 -7.31 -4.18 38.58
CA ALA A 232 -8.56 -3.78 37.95
C ALA A 232 -8.79 -4.61 36.69
N MET A 233 -10.02 -4.57 36.16
CA MET A 233 -10.29 -5.14 34.85
C MET A 233 -9.62 -4.30 33.77
N SER A 234 -9.23 -4.96 32.69
CA SER A 234 -8.78 -4.37 31.43
C SER A 234 -9.23 -5.27 30.30
N GLY A 235 -8.97 -4.88 29.06
CA GLY A 235 -9.47 -5.63 27.93
C GLY A 235 -8.95 -5.14 26.60
N ALA A 236 -9.52 -5.73 25.55
CA ALA A 236 -9.32 -5.24 24.20
C ALA A 236 -10.59 -5.38 23.37
N THR A 237 -10.85 -4.35 22.57
CA THR A 237 -11.90 -4.34 21.55
C THR A 237 -11.26 -4.54 20.18
N ILE A 238 -11.86 -5.37 19.33
CA ILE A 238 -11.48 -5.49 17.92
C ILE A 238 -12.52 -4.75 17.07
N PHE A 239 -12.11 -3.67 16.39
CA PHE A 239 -12.90 -2.95 15.40
C PHE A 239 -12.56 -3.43 13.98
N VAL A 240 -13.59 -3.70 13.18
CA VAL A 240 -13.44 -4.09 11.77
C VAL A 240 -13.57 -2.86 10.89
N ASP A 241 -12.66 -2.70 9.94
CA ASP A 241 -12.76 -1.65 8.93
C ASP A 241 -14.02 -1.85 8.05
N PRO A 242 -14.84 -0.80 7.81
CA PRO A 242 -15.94 -0.85 6.84
C PRO A 242 -15.59 -1.32 5.42
N ALA A 243 -14.32 -1.19 5.00
CA ALA A 243 -13.81 -1.70 3.72
C ALA A 243 -13.49 -3.20 3.74
N HIS A 244 -13.68 -3.91 4.85
CA HIS A 244 -13.48 -5.35 4.94
C HIS A 244 -14.42 -6.09 3.95
N PRO A 245 -13.96 -7.15 3.25
CA PRO A 245 -14.72 -7.81 2.17
C PRO A 245 -16.11 -8.32 2.57
N ASP A 246 -16.28 -8.62 3.85
CA ASP A 246 -17.51 -9.15 4.44
C ASP A 246 -18.07 -8.23 5.53
N TYR A 247 -17.91 -6.90 5.44
CA TYR A 247 -18.33 -6.01 6.53
C TYR A 247 -19.87 -5.95 6.73
N PRO A 248 -20.38 -6.01 7.98
CA PRO A 248 -19.71 -6.51 9.19
C PRO A 248 -19.61 -8.04 9.13
N PRO A 249 -18.46 -8.67 9.42
CA PRO A 249 -18.29 -10.12 9.27
C PRO A 249 -19.01 -10.89 10.38
N GLU A 250 -19.13 -12.20 10.22
CA GLU A 250 -19.58 -13.09 11.31
C GLU A 250 -18.55 -13.18 12.44
N TRP A 251 -19.02 -13.46 13.65
CA TRP A 251 -18.19 -13.57 14.86
C TRP A 251 -18.51 -14.81 15.68
N LEU A 252 -17.45 -15.28 16.35
CA LEU A 252 -17.54 -16.15 17.51
C LEU A 252 -16.96 -15.44 18.73
N THR A 253 -17.77 -15.34 19.79
CA THR A 253 -17.32 -14.83 21.09
C THR A 253 -17.47 -15.91 22.15
N ARG A 254 -16.50 -15.99 23.05
CA ARG A 254 -16.47 -16.97 24.13
C ARG A 254 -16.02 -16.34 25.43
N HIS A 255 -16.84 -16.46 26.47
CA HIS A 255 -16.51 -15.98 27.82
C HIS A 255 -15.31 -16.72 28.43
N TYR A 256 -14.88 -17.87 27.89
CA TYR A 256 -13.61 -18.46 28.31
C TYR A 256 -12.37 -17.68 27.79
N GLY A 257 -12.55 -16.61 27.00
CA GLY A 257 -11.50 -15.69 26.58
C GLY A 257 -11.11 -15.80 25.10
N VAL A 258 -12.08 -15.87 24.19
CA VAL A 258 -11.81 -15.82 22.74
C VAL A 258 -12.76 -14.86 22.05
N LEU A 259 -12.19 -13.95 21.25
CA LEU A 259 -12.90 -13.16 20.24
C LEU A 259 -12.37 -13.56 18.87
N CYS A 260 -13.25 -13.92 17.96
CA CYS A 260 -12.91 -14.41 16.64
C CYS A 260 -13.75 -13.67 15.60
N VAL A 261 -13.08 -12.91 14.73
CA VAL A 261 -13.66 -12.32 13.53
C VAL A 261 -13.79 -13.43 12.51
N GLY A 262 -14.86 -14.21 12.65
CA GLY A 262 -15.17 -15.41 11.88
C GLY A 262 -15.46 -15.14 10.42
N TRP A 263 -14.46 -14.68 9.67
CA TRP A 263 -14.50 -14.43 8.23
C TRP A 263 -13.91 -15.63 7.47
N PRO A 264 -14.45 -16.07 6.32
CA PRO A 264 -15.65 -15.56 5.62
C PRO A 264 -17.00 -16.04 6.17
N GLY A 265 -17.03 -16.52 7.41
CA GLY A 265 -18.22 -17.10 8.02
C GLY A 265 -18.32 -18.59 7.74
N VAL A 266 -19.52 -19.13 7.91
CA VAL A 266 -19.80 -20.56 7.65
C VAL A 266 -19.83 -20.91 6.16
N GLU A 267 -20.03 -19.92 5.30
CA GLU A 267 -20.02 -20.08 3.84
C GLU A 267 -18.60 -19.91 3.29
N GLU A 268 -18.25 -20.72 2.30
CA GLU A 268 -16.92 -20.66 1.70
C GLU A 268 -16.77 -19.49 0.73
N GLN A 269 -15.60 -18.85 0.75
CA GLN A 269 -15.22 -17.86 -0.25
C GLN A 269 -13.93 -18.30 -0.95
N THR A 270 -13.91 -18.19 -2.28
CA THR A 270 -12.76 -18.56 -3.12
C THR A 270 -12.14 -17.33 -3.75
N PHE A 271 -10.82 -17.22 -3.64
CA PHE A 271 -10.00 -16.11 -4.12
C PHE A 271 -9.05 -16.60 -5.19
N GLN A 272 -8.91 -15.83 -6.27
CA GLN A 272 -8.10 -16.24 -7.43
C GLN A 272 -6.61 -15.92 -7.23
N PRO A 273 -5.71 -16.67 -7.91
CA PRO A 273 -4.28 -16.35 -7.94
C PRO A 273 -3.99 -14.91 -8.37
N GLY A 274 -3.04 -14.27 -7.68
CA GLY A 274 -2.58 -12.90 -7.96
C GLY A 274 -3.54 -11.80 -7.50
N GLU A 275 -4.72 -12.13 -6.95
CA GLU A 275 -5.64 -11.13 -6.40
C GLU A 275 -5.36 -10.91 -4.90
N PRO A 276 -4.93 -9.70 -4.48
CA PRO A 276 -4.69 -9.43 -3.07
C PRO A 276 -6.00 -9.32 -2.30
N ILE A 277 -6.10 -10.09 -1.22
CA ILE A 277 -7.17 -9.98 -0.24
C ILE A 277 -6.67 -9.11 0.91
N ARG A 278 -7.39 -8.03 1.22
CA ARG A 278 -6.98 -7.06 2.24
C ARG A 278 -8.00 -6.98 3.35
N CYS A 279 -7.54 -7.14 4.59
CA CYS A 279 -8.36 -6.98 5.78
C CYS A 279 -7.68 -6.05 6.78
N ARG A 280 -8.40 -5.03 7.24
CA ARG A 280 -7.90 -4.06 8.23
C ARG A 280 -8.74 -4.08 9.50
N TYR A 281 -8.06 -4.00 10.62
CA TYR A 281 -8.63 -4.05 11.96
C TYR A 281 -7.92 -3.07 12.89
N ARG A 282 -8.60 -2.68 13.97
CA ARG A 282 -7.97 -2.06 15.13
C ARG A 282 -8.23 -2.91 16.36
N VAL A 283 -7.17 -3.29 17.06
CA VAL A 283 -7.21 -3.79 18.43
C VAL A 283 -6.99 -2.61 19.36
N TRP A 284 -8.02 -2.20 20.09
CA TRP A 284 -7.93 -1.12 21.07
C TRP A 284 -7.82 -1.71 22.48
N ILE A 285 -6.63 -1.59 23.07
CA ILE A 285 -6.33 -2.04 24.43
C ILE A 285 -6.78 -0.95 25.40
N HIS A 286 -7.54 -1.29 26.42
CA HIS A 286 -8.10 -0.32 27.36
C HIS A 286 -8.07 -0.78 28.82
N ARG A 287 -8.20 0.19 29.72
CA ARG A 287 -8.44 -0.05 31.15
C ARG A 287 -9.94 -0.15 31.42
N GLY A 288 -10.31 -0.83 32.49
CA GLY A 288 -11.69 -0.94 32.95
C GLY A 288 -12.59 -1.72 31.98
N VAL A 289 -13.91 -1.51 32.16
CA VAL A 289 -14.97 -2.10 31.34
C VAL A 289 -15.69 -0.97 30.61
N PRO A 290 -15.30 -0.62 29.37
CA PRO A 290 -15.94 0.44 28.62
C PRO A 290 -17.38 0.05 28.29
N ASP A 291 -18.30 1.00 28.42
CA ASP A 291 -19.68 0.80 27.99
C ASP A 291 -19.83 0.92 26.46
N SER A 292 -21.00 0.52 25.96
CA SER A 292 -21.30 0.56 24.52
C SER A 292 -21.20 1.98 23.93
N ALA A 293 -21.50 3.03 24.71
CA ALA A 293 -21.42 4.40 24.23
C ALA A 293 -19.96 4.84 24.02
N LYS A 294 -19.07 4.50 24.97
CA LYS A 294 -17.64 4.73 24.83
C LYS A 294 -17.07 3.98 23.63
N LEU A 295 -17.41 2.69 23.47
CA LEU A 295 -16.92 1.88 22.35
C LEU A 295 -17.38 2.41 20.99
N LYS A 296 -18.63 2.89 20.87
CA LYS A 296 -19.13 3.56 19.66
C LYS A 296 -18.39 4.86 19.36
N SER A 297 -18.01 5.63 20.39
CA SER A 297 -17.18 6.83 20.20
C SER A 297 -15.79 6.47 19.66
N VAL A 298 -15.14 5.46 20.24
CA VAL A 298 -13.81 4.99 19.79
C VAL A 298 -13.88 4.43 18.37
N GLU A 299 -14.94 3.70 18.02
CA GLU A 299 -15.21 3.23 16.66
C GLU A 299 -15.32 4.40 15.67
N ALA A 300 -16.07 5.45 16.02
CA ALA A 300 -16.25 6.62 15.16
C ALA A 300 -14.92 7.37 14.94
N ASP A 301 -14.09 7.47 15.98
CA ASP A 301 -12.76 8.08 15.87
C ASP A 301 -11.82 7.23 15.03
N TYR A 302 -11.87 5.90 15.16
CA TYR A 302 -11.15 4.97 14.28
C TYR A 302 -11.55 5.17 12.81
N LYS A 303 -12.84 5.22 12.50
CA LYS A 303 -13.34 5.42 11.12
C LYS A 303 -12.85 6.72 10.51
N LYS A 304 -12.86 7.82 11.27
CA LYS A 304 -12.31 9.11 10.82
C LYS A 304 -10.81 9.05 10.56
N GLN A 305 -10.06 8.27 11.36
CA GLN A 305 -8.61 8.17 11.22
C GLN A 305 -8.17 7.34 10.01
N ILE A 306 -8.98 6.38 9.56
CA ILE A 306 -8.67 5.54 8.40
C ILE A 306 -9.24 6.07 7.09
N GLU A 307 -10.20 7.00 7.14
CA GLU A 307 -10.77 7.64 5.95
C GLU A 307 -9.70 8.44 5.20
N GLY A 308 -9.39 8.03 3.96
CA GLY A 308 -8.35 8.64 3.14
C GLY A 308 -6.91 8.42 3.65
N ALA A 309 -6.72 7.62 4.70
CA ALA A 309 -5.38 7.29 5.17
C ALA A 309 -4.68 6.36 4.17
N PRO A 310 -3.38 6.61 3.89
CA PRO A 310 -2.62 5.71 3.03
C PRO A 310 -2.45 4.34 3.70
N PRO A 311 -2.20 3.28 2.90
CA PRO A 311 -1.86 1.96 3.43
C PRO A 311 -0.69 2.03 4.42
N LEU A 312 -0.63 1.12 5.40
CA LEU A 312 0.49 1.09 6.34
C LEU A 312 1.84 0.79 5.66
N SER A 313 1.80 0.21 4.46
CA SER A 313 2.95 -0.01 3.60
C SER A 313 3.49 1.25 2.92
N ALA A 314 2.75 2.37 2.96
CA ALA A 314 3.11 3.57 2.21
C ALA A 314 4.38 4.23 2.76
N GLN A 315 5.27 4.61 1.85
CA GLN A 315 6.52 5.29 2.16
C GLN A 315 6.31 6.81 2.27
N THR A 316 7.29 7.51 2.84
CA THR A 316 7.26 8.97 2.95
C THR A 316 7.98 9.61 1.77
N LEU A 317 7.39 10.66 1.22
CA LEU A 317 7.94 11.43 0.11
C LEU A 317 8.31 12.84 0.53
N LYS A 318 9.29 13.41 -0.16
CA LYS A 318 9.60 14.84 -0.15
C LYS A 318 9.88 15.32 -1.57
N ALA A 319 9.41 16.51 -1.89
CA ALA A 319 9.70 17.18 -3.14
C ALA A 319 10.39 18.51 -2.90
N LYS A 320 11.28 18.89 -3.83
CA LYS A 320 11.93 20.19 -3.85
C LYS A 320 11.78 20.79 -5.23
N LEU A 321 11.19 21.98 -5.30
CA LEU A 321 11.16 22.79 -6.51
C LEU A 321 12.46 23.59 -6.63
N GLU A 322 13.12 23.47 -7.77
CA GLU A 322 14.25 24.30 -8.19
C GLU A 322 13.89 25.06 -9.48
N SER A 323 14.80 25.88 -9.99
CA SER A 323 14.53 26.71 -11.17
C SER A 323 14.27 25.93 -12.45
N ASP A 324 14.77 24.69 -12.53
CA ASP A 324 14.73 23.87 -13.75
C ASP A 324 14.21 22.44 -13.53
N ARG A 325 13.82 22.10 -12.28
CA ARG A 325 13.28 20.78 -11.93
C ARG A 325 12.40 20.74 -10.67
N VAL A 326 11.63 19.67 -10.53
CA VAL A 326 11.12 19.19 -9.24
C VAL A 326 11.78 17.87 -8.91
N THR A 327 12.58 17.81 -7.85
CA THR A 327 13.21 16.58 -7.36
C THR A 327 12.29 15.90 -6.36
N VAL A 328 12.06 14.59 -6.50
CA VAL A 328 11.21 13.79 -5.60
C VAL A 328 12.03 12.66 -4.98
N ASN A 329 12.06 12.63 -3.66
CA ASN A 329 12.70 11.58 -2.87
C ASN A 329 11.65 10.72 -2.15
N ILE A 330 11.91 9.43 -2.02
CA ILE A 330 11.12 8.46 -1.23
C ILE A 330 12.03 7.92 -0.12
N ASP A 331 11.61 8.06 1.13
CA ASP A 331 12.39 7.72 2.34
C ASP A 331 13.82 8.27 2.34
N GLY A 332 13.99 9.48 1.77
CA GLY A 332 15.28 10.16 1.67
C GLY A 332 16.11 9.84 0.42
N GLU A 333 15.77 8.76 -0.29
CA GLU A 333 16.45 8.33 -1.52
C GLU A 333 15.83 8.97 -2.76
N LEU A 334 16.65 9.33 -3.76
CA LEU A 334 16.16 9.91 -5.01
C LEU A 334 15.27 8.91 -5.75
N PHE A 335 14.02 9.29 -6.01
CA PHE A 335 13.14 8.53 -6.90
C PHE A 335 13.20 9.06 -8.32
N THR A 336 12.90 10.34 -8.51
CA THR A 336 12.82 10.93 -9.84
C THR A 336 12.95 12.44 -9.82
N GLU A 337 13.26 13.04 -10.98
CA GLU A 337 13.20 14.47 -11.19
C GLU A 337 12.30 14.79 -12.37
N TYR A 338 11.39 15.74 -12.20
CA TYR A 338 10.65 16.34 -13.31
C TYR A 338 11.45 17.53 -13.85
N LEU A 339 12.11 17.35 -14.99
CA LEU A 339 13.00 18.32 -15.62
C LEU A 339 12.21 19.20 -16.59
N PHE A 340 12.38 20.52 -16.55
CA PHE A 340 11.70 21.49 -17.42
C PHE A 340 12.61 22.62 -17.90
N ARG A 341 13.83 22.26 -18.30
CA ARG A 341 14.91 23.20 -18.64
C ARG A 341 14.68 23.90 -19.98
N ASP A 342 15.26 25.09 -20.12
CA ASP A 342 15.12 25.93 -21.32
C ASP A 342 15.89 25.44 -22.55
N ASP A 343 16.78 24.46 -22.39
CA ASP A 343 17.51 23.80 -23.48
C ASP A 343 16.85 22.47 -23.92
N GLU A 344 15.67 22.15 -23.40
CA GLU A 344 14.96 20.90 -23.67
C GLU A 344 13.76 21.09 -24.61
N LYS A 345 13.40 20.01 -25.32
CA LYS A 345 12.23 19.98 -26.20
C LYS A 345 10.91 20.09 -25.44
N TYR A 346 10.83 19.52 -24.26
CA TYR A 346 9.63 19.42 -23.43
C TYR A 346 10.02 19.03 -22.00
N PRO A 347 9.12 19.19 -21.01
CA PRO A 347 9.32 18.62 -19.68
C PRO A 347 9.20 17.10 -19.66
N PHE A 348 10.03 16.43 -18.86
CA PHE A 348 10.05 14.96 -18.74
C PHE A 348 10.59 14.51 -17.38
N PHE A 349 10.33 13.25 -16.99
CA PHE A 349 10.89 12.67 -15.79
C PHE A 349 12.19 11.91 -16.08
N TYR A 350 13.28 12.21 -15.36
CA TYR A 350 14.52 11.41 -15.38
C TYR A 350 15.46 11.77 -14.22
N PRO A 351 16.14 10.80 -13.59
CA PRO A 351 15.93 9.35 -13.75
C PRO A 351 14.54 8.93 -13.25
N VAL A 352 14.07 7.74 -13.60
CA VAL A 352 12.91 7.11 -12.93
C VAL A 352 13.44 5.87 -12.23
N ASN A 353 13.77 5.99 -10.94
CA ASN A 353 14.48 4.94 -10.23
C ASN A 353 13.56 3.79 -9.79
N GLY A 354 14.02 2.57 -10.02
CA GLY A 354 13.37 1.33 -9.62
C GLY A 354 13.28 1.16 -8.09
N PRO A 355 12.26 0.46 -7.57
CA PRO A 355 12.00 0.42 -6.13
C PRO A 355 13.04 -0.31 -5.28
N ARG A 356 13.74 -1.29 -5.87
CA ARG A 356 14.72 -2.16 -5.21
C ARG A 356 16.15 -1.76 -5.50
N THR A 357 16.47 -1.48 -6.76
CA THR A 357 17.86 -1.21 -7.17
C THR A 357 18.27 0.24 -6.95
N GLY A 358 17.30 1.16 -6.91
CA GLY A 358 17.57 2.60 -6.94
C GLY A 358 18.20 3.08 -8.26
N ARG A 359 18.19 2.25 -9.31
CA ARG A 359 18.69 2.59 -10.65
C ARG A 359 17.55 2.94 -11.59
N SER A 360 17.83 3.76 -12.60
CA SER A 360 16.79 4.21 -13.53
C SER A 360 16.26 3.05 -14.36
N VAL A 361 14.95 2.79 -14.30
CA VAL A 361 14.26 1.80 -15.16
C VAL A 361 13.90 2.39 -16.53
N THR A 362 14.09 3.69 -16.70
CA THR A 362 13.95 4.41 -17.98
C THR A 362 15.28 5.05 -18.39
N GLU A 363 15.41 5.40 -19.67
CA GLU A 363 16.61 6.05 -20.20
C GLU A 363 16.27 7.22 -21.12
N LYS A 364 17.19 8.19 -21.24
CA LYS A 364 17.10 9.29 -22.20
C LYS A 364 18.28 9.29 -23.17
N ARG A 365 18.00 9.68 -24.42
CA ARG A 365 18.97 10.02 -25.46
C ARG A 365 20.00 8.93 -25.80
N LEU A 366 19.53 7.70 -25.97
CA LEU A 366 20.37 6.63 -26.52
C LEU A 366 20.81 7.00 -27.95
N GLU A 367 22.01 6.57 -28.34
CA GLU A 367 22.67 6.96 -29.60
C GLU A 367 21.77 6.81 -30.84
N ASN A 368 21.04 5.69 -30.95
CA ASN A 368 20.14 5.42 -32.06
C ASN A 368 18.81 6.20 -32.01
N TYR A 369 18.45 6.74 -30.84
CA TYR A 369 17.19 7.46 -30.60
C TYR A 369 17.41 8.66 -29.67
N PRO A 370 18.17 9.68 -30.11
CA PRO A 370 18.58 10.80 -29.25
C PRO A 370 17.42 11.70 -28.81
N HIS A 371 16.24 11.52 -29.41
CA HIS A 371 15.03 12.31 -29.13
C HIS A 371 14.09 11.68 -28.10
N HIS A 372 14.34 10.45 -27.62
CA HIS A 372 13.54 9.84 -26.55
C HIS A 372 14.06 10.27 -25.18
N SER A 373 13.19 10.80 -24.32
CA SER A 373 13.59 11.31 -23.00
C SER A 373 12.83 10.65 -21.84
N SER A 374 13.14 9.38 -21.57
CA SER A 374 12.58 8.66 -20.41
C SER A 374 11.05 8.67 -20.42
N LEU A 375 10.38 9.34 -19.49
CA LEU A 375 8.94 9.45 -19.39
C LEU A 375 8.49 10.88 -19.73
N PHE A 376 7.80 11.06 -20.86
CA PHE A 376 7.51 12.38 -21.41
C PHE A 376 6.19 12.44 -22.18
N PHE A 377 5.75 13.64 -22.52
CA PHE A 377 4.55 13.90 -23.33
C PHE A 377 4.89 14.87 -24.45
N GLY A 378 4.58 14.50 -25.69
CA GLY A 378 4.76 15.38 -26.85
C GLY A 378 4.12 14.82 -28.12
N CYS A 379 4.23 15.57 -29.22
CA CYS A 379 3.74 15.14 -30.52
C CYS A 379 4.48 15.89 -31.64
N ASP A 380 4.81 15.22 -32.73
CA ASP A 380 5.18 15.92 -33.96
C ASP A 380 3.98 16.17 -34.90
N TYR A 381 4.23 16.92 -35.97
CA TYR A 381 3.24 17.34 -36.96
C TYR A 381 1.98 18.04 -36.42
N VAL A 382 2.14 18.88 -35.39
CA VAL A 382 1.08 19.76 -34.88
C VAL A 382 1.18 21.12 -35.55
N ASN A 383 0.25 21.45 -36.45
CA ASN A 383 0.32 22.64 -37.32
C ASN A 383 1.68 22.80 -38.02
N ASP A 384 2.24 21.69 -38.51
CA ASP A 384 3.58 21.56 -39.12
C ASP A 384 4.77 21.78 -38.16
N GLY A 385 4.52 21.92 -36.85
CA GLY A 385 5.53 21.99 -35.81
C GLY A 385 5.95 20.61 -35.32
N ASN A 386 7.16 20.52 -34.77
CA ASN A 386 7.73 19.30 -34.22
C ASN A 386 8.08 19.49 -32.73
N TYR A 387 7.21 19.01 -31.85
CA TYR A 387 7.32 19.13 -30.39
C TYR A 387 7.78 17.81 -29.74
N TRP A 388 8.47 16.96 -30.51
CA TRP A 388 8.96 15.64 -30.07
C TRP A 388 10.43 15.41 -30.47
N GLN A 389 10.76 15.60 -31.75
CA GLN A 389 12.09 15.40 -32.33
C GLN A 389 12.59 16.69 -33.02
N GLU A 390 13.65 16.58 -33.83
CA GLU A 390 14.34 17.68 -34.53
C GLU A 390 14.95 18.75 -33.60
N GLY A 391 15.50 19.83 -34.16
CA GLY A 391 16.06 20.94 -33.40
C GLY A 391 15.00 21.80 -32.71
N LEU A 392 15.39 22.54 -31.67
CA LEU A 392 14.51 23.37 -30.83
C LEU A 392 13.70 24.41 -31.64
N GLU A 393 14.24 24.88 -32.76
CA GLU A 393 13.60 25.81 -33.69
C GLU A 393 12.36 25.24 -34.40
N ARG A 394 12.20 23.91 -34.40
CA ARG A 394 11.04 23.25 -35.04
C ARG A 394 9.82 23.17 -34.13
N GLY A 395 9.98 23.42 -32.84
CA GLY A 395 8.91 23.43 -31.84
C GLY A 395 9.37 22.92 -30.48
N ARG A 396 8.81 23.49 -29.41
CA ARG A 396 9.08 23.11 -28.02
C ARG A 396 7.81 23.19 -27.18
N ILE A 397 7.70 22.33 -26.18
CA ILE A 397 6.73 22.47 -25.09
C ILE A 397 7.46 23.19 -23.97
N VAL A 398 7.23 24.49 -23.85
CA VAL A 398 7.98 25.35 -22.92
C VAL A 398 7.23 25.44 -21.60
N SER A 399 7.89 25.06 -20.50
CA SER A 399 7.38 25.28 -19.15
C SER A 399 7.28 26.78 -18.87
N LYS A 400 6.08 27.24 -18.50
CA LYS A 400 5.85 28.63 -18.11
C LYS A 400 5.77 28.79 -16.61
N SER A 401 5.18 27.83 -15.90
CA SER A 401 5.18 27.81 -14.44
C SER A 401 5.01 26.41 -13.87
N VAL A 402 5.56 26.22 -12.67
CA VAL A 402 5.37 25.02 -11.83
C VAL A 402 4.92 25.46 -10.46
N LYS A 403 3.83 24.87 -9.97
CA LYS A 403 3.29 25.12 -8.64
C LYS A 403 3.24 23.83 -7.84
N VAL A 404 4.09 23.71 -6.82
CA VAL A 404 4.01 22.60 -5.86
C VAL A 404 2.80 22.80 -4.96
N LEU A 405 1.89 21.82 -4.96
CA LEU A 405 0.66 21.80 -4.18
C LEU A 405 0.85 21.04 -2.86
N ARG A 406 1.68 20.00 -2.87
CA ARG A 406 2.11 19.22 -1.71
C ARG A 406 3.53 18.73 -1.92
N ASP A 407 4.42 19.06 -0.98
CA ASP A 407 5.85 18.81 -1.06
C ASP A 407 6.36 17.71 -0.12
N SER A 408 5.48 17.12 0.70
CA SER A 408 5.85 16.11 1.68
C SER A 408 4.64 15.27 2.12
N GLY A 409 4.91 14.10 2.70
CA GLY A 409 3.89 13.16 3.19
C GLY A 409 3.84 11.88 2.36
N HIS A 410 2.67 11.28 2.19
CA HIS A 410 2.52 10.02 1.42
C HIS A 410 2.13 10.22 -0.04
N GLU A 411 2.03 11.48 -0.47
CA GLU A 411 1.82 11.88 -1.86
C GLU A 411 2.50 13.24 -2.06
N ILE A 412 3.13 13.43 -3.21
CA ILE A 412 3.56 14.72 -3.74
C ILE A 412 2.56 15.13 -4.81
N ALA A 413 2.23 16.42 -4.89
CA ALA A 413 1.38 16.95 -5.93
C ALA A 413 1.92 18.28 -6.45
N PHE A 414 1.97 18.46 -7.76
CA PHE A 414 2.31 19.74 -8.39
C PHE A 414 1.57 19.93 -9.71
N GLU A 415 1.41 21.19 -10.10
CA GLU A 415 0.81 21.59 -11.37
C GLU A 415 1.87 22.22 -12.29
N GLN A 416 1.89 21.81 -13.55
CA GLN A 416 2.74 22.35 -14.61
C GLN A 416 1.87 23.06 -15.63
N HIS A 417 2.21 24.29 -15.97
CA HIS A 417 1.65 25.01 -17.11
C HIS A 417 2.71 25.18 -18.19
N SER A 418 2.43 24.69 -19.40
CA SER A 418 3.31 24.76 -20.55
C SER A 418 2.60 25.35 -21.76
N VAL A 419 3.37 25.86 -22.72
CA VAL A 419 2.88 26.32 -24.02
C VAL A 419 3.69 25.67 -25.12
N TRP A 420 2.99 25.23 -26.17
CA TRP A 420 3.63 24.65 -27.35
C TRP A 420 4.03 25.79 -28.29
N GLU A 421 5.33 26.07 -28.43
CA GLU A 421 5.83 27.25 -29.14
C GLU A 421 6.85 26.88 -30.22
N ARG A 422 6.83 27.63 -31.33
CA ARG A 422 7.90 27.63 -32.34
C ARG A 422 8.10 29.06 -32.87
N PRO A 423 9.31 29.42 -33.34
CA PRO A 423 9.55 30.74 -33.90
C PRO A 423 8.60 31.10 -35.06
N GLY A 424 8.05 32.31 -35.02
CA GLY A 424 7.23 32.85 -36.11
C GLY A 424 5.83 32.23 -36.27
N ALA A 425 5.35 31.43 -35.30
CA ALA A 425 4.01 30.87 -35.34
C ALA A 425 3.28 31.04 -34.00
N GLU A 426 1.96 31.12 -34.08
CA GLU A 426 1.09 31.09 -32.90
C GLU A 426 1.12 29.70 -32.24
N ALA A 427 1.08 29.68 -30.92
CA ALA A 427 1.10 28.46 -30.12
C ALA A 427 -0.21 27.66 -30.31
N PRO A 428 -0.18 26.38 -30.71
CA PRO A 428 -1.40 25.59 -30.90
C PRO A 428 -2.14 25.28 -29.60
N PHE A 429 -1.42 25.05 -28.50
CA PHE A 429 -2.00 24.58 -27.25
C PHE A 429 -1.56 25.39 -26.03
N ASP A 430 -2.49 25.54 -25.10
CA ASP A 430 -2.23 25.73 -23.68
C ASP A 430 -2.25 24.35 -23.00
N ASP A 431 -1.23 24.00 -22.23
CA ASP A 431 -1.00 22.65 -21.68
C ASP A 431 -0.89 22.72 -20.15
N ILE A 432 -1.92 22.25 -19.45
CA ILE A 432 -1.96 22.20 -17.99
C ILE A 432 -1.91 20.74 -17.56
N ARG A 433 -0.97 20.41 -16.68
CA ARG A 433 -0.78 19.07 -16.14
C ARG A 433 -0.82 19.10 -14.62
N LYS A 434 -1.67 18.27 -14.01
CA LYS A 434 -1.58 17.93 -12.59
C LYS A 434 -0.85 16.62 -12.46
N ILE A 435 0.21 16.62 -11.67
CA ILE A 435 1.07 15.47 -11.49
C ILE A 435 1.07 15.10 -10.01
N ARG A 436 0.82 13.82 -9.72
CA ARG A 436 0.93 13.27 -8.36
C ARG A 436 1.94 12.12 -8.34
N VAL A 437 2.70 12.05 -7.26
CA VAL A 437 3.67 10.97 -7.04
C VAL A 437 3.40 10.35 -5.68
N SER A 438 3.27 9.04 -5.61
CA SER A 438 3.09 8.32 -4.35
C SER A 438 3.84 6.99 -4.36
N ALA A 439 4.04 6.43 -3.17
CA ALA A 439 4.78 5.20 -2.96
C ALA A 439 3.99 4.33 -1.98
N PRO A 440 2.91 3.66 -2.42
CA PRO A 440 2.03 2.87 -1.55
C PRO A 440 2.71 1.67 -0.91
N SER A 441 3.84 1.20 -1.45
CA SER A 441 4.65 0.13 -0.86
C SER A 441 6.11 0.27 -1.27
N ARG A 442 6.99 -0.49 -0.61
CA ARG A 442 8.42 -0.59 -0.97
C ARG A 442 8.66 -1.06 -2.41
N ASP A 443 7.70 -1.76 -3.01
CA ASP A 443 7.81 -2.38 -4.33
C ASP A 443 7.03 -1.65 -5.42
N LEU A 444 6.33 -0.57 -5.08
CA LEU A 444 5.40 0.07 -6.00
C LEU A 444 5.38 1.58 -5.80
N ARG A 445 5.55 2.31 -6.89
CA ARG A 445 5.51 3.77 -6.95
C ARG A 445 4.57 4.18 -8.08
N TYR A 446 3.81 5.25 -7.87
CA TYR A 446 2.92 5.81 -8.87
C TYR A 446 3.41 7.18 -9.33
N ILE A 447 3.29 7.46 -10.62
CA ILE A 447 3.31 8.82 -11.18
C ILE A 447 2.01 8.99 -11.97
N ASP A 448 1.09 9.76 -11.41
CA ASP A 448 -0.21 10.05 -12.00
C ASP A 448 -0.16 11.37 -12.76
N PHE A 449 -0.74 11.39 -13.95
CA PHE A 449 -0.89 12.56 -14.80
C PHE A 449 -2.36 12.80 -15.11
N GLU A 450 -2.84 14.01 -14.84
CA GLU A 450 -4.01 14.58 -15.50
C GLU A 450 -3.51 15.66 -16.45
N ILE A 451 -3.73 15.49 -17.76
CA ILE A 451 -3.28 16.41 -18.81
C ILE A 451 -4.50 17.02 -19.47
N LYS A 452 -4.52 18.35 -19.53
CA LYS A 452 -5.51 19.14 -20.26
C LYS A 452 -4.80 20.01 -21.29
N LEU A 453 -5.02 19.71 -22.57
CA LEU A 453 -4.65 20.59 -23.66
C LEU A 453 -5.87 21.42 -24.07
N THR A 454 -5.71 22.73 -24.21
CA THR A 454 -6.75 23.62 -24.77
C THR A 454 -6.24 24.20 -26.07
N ALA A 455 -6.95 23.95 -27.17
CA ALA A 455 -6.60 24.50 -28.48
C ALA A 455 -6.73 26.03 -28.45
N ARG A 456 -5.64 26.76 -28.73
CA ARG A 456 -5.62 28.23 -28.77
C ARG A 456 -6.01 28.78 -30.13
N ILE A 457 -5.72 28.01 -31.16
CA ILE A 457 -6.07 28.24 -32.56
C ILE A 457 -6.68 26.94 -33.10
N LYS A 458 -7.09 26.93 -34.38
CA LYS A 458 -7.41 25.66 -35.03
C LYS A 458 -6.15 24.80 -35.08
N VAL A 459 -6.21 23.63 -34.46
CA VAL A 459 -5.08 22.69 -34.40
C VAL A 459 -5.35 21.52 -35.32
N ARG A 460 -4.40 21.17 -36.16
CA ARG A 460 -4.36 19.96 -36.97
C ARG A 460 -3.14 19.14 -36.59
N ILE A 461 -3.37 17.89 -36.22
CA ILE A 461 -2.31 16.90 -35.97
C ILE A 461 -2.39 15.87 -37.09
N LYS A 462 -1.30 15.73 -37.86
CA LYS A 462 -1.23 14.71 -38.92
C LYS A 462 -0.88 13.34 -38.33
N LYS A 463 -1.20 12.29 -39.07
CA LYS A 463 -0.83 10.91 -38.73
C LYS A 463 0.67 10.80 -38.43
N THR A 464 1.02 10.22 -37.29
CA THR A 464 2.41 10.13 -36.81
C THR A 464 2.65 8.94 -35.88
N ASN A 465 3.89 8.47 -35.85
CA ASN A 465 4.41 7.50 -34.87
C ASN A 465 5.02 8.15 -33.62
N HIS A 466 5.17 9.48 -33.57
CA HIS A 466 5.80 10.21 -32.47
C HIS A 466 4.77 10.97 -31.65
N SER A 467 4.08 10.22 -30.79
CA SER A 467 3.02 10.71 -29.91
C SER A 467 2.64 9.61 -28.92
N LEU A 468 1.95 9.83 -27.80
CA LEU A 468 1.73 11.08 -27.08
C LEU A 468 2.51 11.02 -25.77
N PHE A 469 1.96 10.32 -24.78
CA PHE A 469 2.60 10.02 -23.51
C PHE A 469 3.48 8.78 -23.66
N THR A 470 4.76 8.83 -23.32
CA THR A 470 5.72 7.80 -23.73
C THR A 470 6.72 7.49 -22.66
N ALA A 471 6.98 6.19 -22.46
CA ALA A 471 8.11 5.70 -21.71
C ALA A 471 9.17 5.12 -22.66
N ARG A 472 10.42 5.51 -22.40
CA ARG A 472 11.63 4.92 -22.96
C ARG A 472 12.33 4.13 -21.85
N MET A 473 12.32 2.81 -21.96
CA MET A 473 12.93 1.91 -20.99
C MET A 473 14.46 1.93 -21.06
N ALA A 474 15.09 1.63 -19.92
CA ALA A 474 16.50 1.30 -19.87
C ALA A 474 16.79 0.09 -20.77
N PRO A 475 17.90 0.07 -21.53
CA PRO A 475 18.20 -1.02 -22.46
C PRO A 475 18.16 -2.41 -21.82
N GLU A 476 18.63 -2.56 -20.58
CA GLU A 476 18.66 -3.82 -19.82
C GLU A 476 17.27 -4.42 -19.61
N LEU A 477 16.24 -3.58 -19.59
CA LEU A 477 14.83 -3.97 -19.41
C LEU A 477 14.09 -4.19 -20.72
N ALA A 478 14.72 -3.90 -21.86
CA ALA A 478 14.10 -4.04 -23.17
C ALA A 478 14.02 -5.52 -23.59
N VAL A 479 13.01 -5.87 -24.39
CA VAL A 479 12.79 -7.23 -24.89
C VAL A 479 14.01 -7.76 -25.65
N VAL A 480 14.65 -6.90 -26.45
CA VAL A 480 15.88 -7.25 -27.19
C VAL A 480 17.05 -7.68 -26.29
N ASN A 481 17.01 -7.35 -25.00
CA ASN A 481 18.02 -7.69 -24.01
C ASN A 481 17.50 -8.66 -22.93
N GLY A 482 16.42 -9.39 -23.21
CA GLY A 482 15.86 -10.40 -22.31
C GLY A 482 14.77 -9.89 -21.36
N GLY A 483 14.35 -8.63 -21.50
CA GLY A 483 13.14 -8.11 -20.86
C GLY A 483 11.86 -8.67 -21.46
N GLN A 484 10.73 -8.21 -20.95
CA GLN A 484 9.39 -8.60 -21.40
C GLN A 484 8.54 -7.35 -21.61
N LEU A 485 7.72 -7.40 -22.66
CA LEU A 485 6.63 -6.46 -22.92
C LEU A 485 5.32 -7.24 -22.91
N ARG A 486 4.32 -6.77 -22.17
CA ARG A 486 2.98 -7.38 -22.12
C ARG A 486 1.87 -6.34 -22.10
N ILE A 487 0.70 -6.73 -22.58
CA ILE A 487 -0.55 -5.97 -22.44
C ILE A 487 -1.65 -6.82 -21.77
N ALA A 488 -2.81 -6.20 -21.50
CA ALA A 488 -3.87 -6.78 -20.66
C ALA A 488 -4.45 -8.12 -21.13
N ASN A 489 -4.49 -8.37 -22.45
CA ASN A 489 -5.02 -9.61 -23.01
C ASN A 489 -4.00 -10.77 -22.98
N GLY A 490 -2.78 -10.53 -22.50
CA GLY A 490 -1.70 -11.51 -22.43
C GLY A 490 -0.75 -11.48 -23.63
N ASP A 491 -1.05 -10.70 -24.68
CA ASP A 491 -0.14 -10.52 -25.82
C ASP A 491 1.19 -9.93 -25.36
N ALA A 492 2.26 -10.32 -26.05
CA ALA A 492 3.62 -10.01 -25.66
C ALA A 492 4.51 -9.61 -26.84
N ASN A 493 5.55 -8.82 -26.54
CA ASN A 493 6.55 -8.31 -27.48
C ASN A 493 5.94 -7.44 -28.60
N GLU A 494 6.76 -6.79 -29.42
CA GLU A 494 6.33 -5.87 -30.47
C GLU A 494 5.35 -6.54 -31.44
N LYS A 495 5.64 -7.78 -31.84
CA LYS A 495 4.78 -8.57 -32.74
C LYS A 495 3.34 -8.72 -32.22
N GLY A 496 3.17 -8.91 -30.91
CA GLY A 496 1.86 -9.13 -30.30
C GLY A 496 1.18 -7.84 -29.84
N THR A 497 1.93 -6.76 -29.60
CA THR A 497 1.39 -5.56 -28.92
C THR A 497 1.25 -4.34 -29.83
N PHE A 498 2.01 -4.28 -30.94
CA PHE A 498 1.98 -3.13 -31.83
C PHE A 498 0.60 -2.94 -32.47
N GLY A 499 -0.02 -1.79 -32.22
CA GLY A 499 -1.35 -1.44 -32.71
C GLY A 499 -2.51 -2.13 -32.02
N GLN A 500 -2.26 -2.95 -31.00
CA GLN A 500 -3.33 -3.54 -30.20
C GLN A 500 -3.89 -2.51 -29.24
N THR A 501 -5.21 -2.54 -29.02
CA THR A 501 -5.88 -1.74 -28.00
C THR A 501 -5.75 -2.41 -26.64
N SER A 502 -5.39 -1.65 -25.61
CA SER A 502 -5.27 -2.19 -24.25
C SER A 502 -5.40 -1.09 -23.20
N PRO A 503 -5.98 -1.37 -22.02
CA PRO A 503 -6.00 -0.41 -20.91
C PRO A 503 -4.61 -0.11 -20.36
N TRP A 504 -3.66 -1.03 -20.50
CA TRP A 504 -2.30 -0.88 -20.02
C TRP A 504 -1.29 -1.66 -20.85
N ALA A 505 -0.04 -1.22 -20.82
CA ALA A 505 1.12 -1.98 -21.28
C ALA A 505 2.24 -1.91 -20.24
N ASP A 506 3.02 -2.96 -20.15
CA ASP A 506 4.06 -3.13 -19.14
C ASP A 506 5.37 -3.64 -19.75
N TYR A 507 6.46 -2.96 -19.41
CA TYR A 507 7.83 -3.44 -19.62
C TYR A 507 8.46 -3.82 -18.29
N ARG A 508 9.19 -4.94 -18.28
CA ARG A 508 9.98 -5.36 -17.14
C ARG A 508 11.18 -6.19 -17.56
N GLY A 509 12.14 -6.33 -16.67
CA GLY A 509 13.32 -7.15 -16.90
C GLY A 509 14.20 -7.22 -15.67
N MET A 510 15.27 -8.01 -15.78
CA MET A 510 16.29 -8.09 -14.74
C MET A 510 17.19 -6.86 -14.80
N HIS A 511 17.33 -6.16 -13.68
CA HIS A 511 18.20 -5.00 -13.53
C HIS A 511 18.99 -5.16 -12.24
N HIS A 512 20.32 -5.28 -12.35
CA HIS A 512 21.21 -5.44 -11.19
C HIS A 512 20.81 -6.52 -10.17
N GLY A 513 20.25 -7.64 -10.63
CA GLY A 513 19.88 -8.78 -9.77
C GLY A 513 18.45 -8.73 -9.22
N GLU A 514 17.69 -7.69 -9.53
CA GLU A 514 16.28 -7.54 -9.18
C GLU A 514 15.44 -7.43 -10.45
N THR A 515 14.21 -7.97 -10.44
CA THR A 515 13.27 -7.70 -11.54
C THR A 515 12.54 -6.40 -11.26
N GLU A 516 12.56 -5.45 -12.21
CA GLU A 516 11.89 -4.16 -12.09
C GLU A 516 11.28 -3.75 -13.43
N GLY A 517 10.34 -2.81 -13.40
CA GLY A 517 9.63 -2.41 -14.62
C GLY A 517 8.80 -1.15 -14.49
N VAL A 518 8.18 -0.80 -15.63
CA VAL A 518 7.23 0.30 -15.76
C VAL A 518 5.99 -0.20 -16.51
N ALA A 519 4.82 0.01 -15.91
CA ALA A 519 3.54 -0.09 -16.60
C ALA A 519 2.93 1.29 -16.80
N ILE A 520 2.34 1.55 -17.96
CA ILE A 520 1.50 2.73 -18.20
C ILE A 520 0.04 2.26 -18.30
N LEU A 521 -0.82 2.87 -17.50
CA LEU A 521 -2.27 2.66 -17.48
C LEU A 521 -2.97 3.89 -18.07
N CYS A 522 -3.95 3.68 -18.94
CA CYS A 522 -4.76 4.73 -19.55
C CYS A 522 -6.13 4.78 -18.88
N HIS A 523 -6.54 5.92 -18.31
CA HIS A 523 -7.84 6.00 -17.65
C HIS A 523 -9.00 5.96 -18.66
N PRO A 524 -10.15 5.32 -18.34
CA PRO A 524 -11.33 5.30 -19.21
C PRO A 524 -11.92 6.66 -19.60
N SER A 525 -11.66 7.71 -18.80
CA SER A 525 -12.10 9.08 -19.13
C SER A 525 -11.23 9.77 -20.18
N SER A 526 -10.08 9.19 -20.56
CA SER A 526 -9.19 9.78 -21.56
C SER A 526 -9.84 9.75 -22.95
N ARG A 527 -9.69 10.82 -23.74
CA ARG A 527 -10.35 11.00 -25.06
C ARG A 527 -10.26 9.78 -25.99
N TRP A 528 -9.16 9.05 -25.96
CA TRP A 528 -8.88 7.94 -26.87
C TRP A 528 -8.83 6.57 -26.20
N PHE A 529 -9.41 6.42 -25.00
CA PHE A 529 -9.43 5.14 -24.32
C PHE A 529 -10.39 4.12 -24.97
N PRO A 530 -10.04 2.82 -25.03
CA PRO A 530 -8.66 2.30 -24.92
C PRO A 530 -7.87 2.64 -26.19
N ALA A 531 -6.69 3.24 -26.02
CA ALA A 531 -5.88 3.62 -27.17
C ALA A 531 -5.13 2.40 -27.73
N PRO A 532 -4.88 2.34 -29.06
CA PRO A 532 -3.91 1.41 -29.60
C PRO A 532 -2.50 1.78 -29.14
N TRP A 533 -1.64 0.77 -28.98
CA TRP A 533 -0.30 0.94 -28.44
C TRP A 533 0.77 0.97 -29.52
N PHE A 534 1.57 2.02 -29.54
CA PHE A 534 2.82 2.05 -30.31
C PHE A 534 3.95 1.50 -29.44
N THR A 535 4.32 0.24 -29.66
CA THR A 535 5.35 -0.48 -28.90
C THR A 535 6.54 -0.89 -29.76
N ARG A 536 7.72 -1.02 -29.15
CA ARG A 536 8.94 -1.47 -29.82
C ARG A 536 9.80 -2.30 -28.89
N ASP A 537 10.26 -3.46 -29.34
CA ASP A 537 11.04 -4.42 -28.51
C ASP A 537 12.32 -3.81 -27.93
N TYR A 538 12.81 -2.71 -28.50
CA TYR A 538 13.92 -1.92 -27.98
C TYR A 538 13.58 -1.05 -26.76
N GLY A 539 12.38 -1.16 -26.17
CA GLY A 539 11.99 -0.46 -24.94
C GLY A 539 11.24 0.85 -25.16
N LEU A 540 10.33 0.93 -26.13
CA LEU A 540 9.40 2.06 -26.25
C LEU A 540 7.96 1.58 -26.15
N MET A 541 7.13 2.33 -25.40
CA MET A 541 5.68 2.19 -25.38
C MET A 541 5.00 3.56 -25.31
N SER A 542 3.91 3.69 -26.06
CA SER A 542 3.06 4.87 -26.05
C SER A 542 1.62 4.51 -26.40
N PRO A 543 0.63 4.82 -25.55
CA PRO A 543 -0.76 4.76 -25.92
C PRO A 543 -1.10 5.95 -26.83
N THR A 544 -1.35 5.70 -28.11
CA THR A 544 -1.68 6.76 -29.07
C THR A 544 -2.53 6.27 -30.23
N PRO A 545 -3.61 6.98 -30.61
CA PRO A 545 -4.34 6.69 -31.85
C PRO A 545 -3.64 7.26 -33.09
N LEU A 546 -2.66 8.18 -32.92
CA LEU A 546 -2.25 9.09 -33.99
C LEU A 546 -1.51 8.41 -35.14
N TYR A 547 -1.00 7.19 -34.94
CA TYR A 547 -0.41 6.39 -36.02
C TYR A 547 -1.48 5.72 -36.92
N TRP A 548 -2.70 5.55 -36.40
CA TRP A 548 -3.78 4.80 -37.05
C TRP A 548 -4.97 5.68 -37.49
N LEU A 549 -4.77 6.99 -37.62
CA LEU A 549 -5.82 7.91 -38.10
C LEU A 549 -6.27 7.56 -39.54
N GLU A 550 -7.55 7.25 -39.72
CA GLU A 550 -8.14 6.89 -41.02
C GLU A 550 -8.03 8.02 -42.04
N ASN A 551 -8.38 9.25 -41.64
CA ASN A 551 -8.34 10.44 -42.49
C ASN A 551 -6.94 11.08 -42.58
N GLY A 552 -5.93 10.46 -41.97
CA GLY A 552 -4.55 10.97 -41.97
C GLY A 552 -4.30 12.20 -41.08
N PHE A 553 -5.32 12.73 -40.40
CA PHE A 553 -5.20 13.83 -39.43
C PHE A 553 -6.39 13.86 -38.46
N VAL A 554 -6.22 14.58 -37.35
CA VAL A 554 -7.29 14.99 -36.41
C VAL A 554 -7.24 16.51 -36.25
N GLU A 555 -8.39 17.16 -36.09
CA GLU A 555 -8.50 18.61 -35.89
C GLU A 555 -9.21 18.95 -34.58
N PHE A 556 -8.87 20.12 -34.05
CA PHE A 556 -9.49 20.72 -32.88
C PHE A 556 -9.78 22.19 -33.17
N GLU A 557 -10.98 22.64 -32.85
CA GLU A 557 -11.37 24.04 -33.00
C GLU A 557 -10.85 24.88 -31.81
N PRO A 558 -10.65 26.20 -31.97
CA PRO A 558 -10.24 27.06 -30.85
C PRO A 558 -11.15 26.90 -29.63
N GLY A 559 -10.56 26.70 -28.46
CA GLY A 559 -11.26 26.45 -27.20
C GLY A 559 -11.60 24.99 -26.92
N GLU A 560 -11.47 24.08 -27.88
CA GLU A 560 -11.67 22.64 -27.66
C GLU A 560 -10.59 22.08 -26.72
N THR A 561 -11.00 21.19 -25.83
CA THR A 561 -10.12 20.57 -24.83
C THR A 561 -9.87 19.10 -25.11
N ILE A 562 -8.63 18.67 -24.90
CA ILE A 562 -8.22 17.26 -24.89
C ILE A 562 -7.84 16.91 -23.46
N GLU A 563 -8.57 15.96 -22.87
CA GLU A 563 -8.31 15.47 -21.53
C GLU A 563 -7.77 14.04 -21.60
N LEU A 564 -6.62 13.83 -20.95
CA LEU A 564 -5.92 12.56 -20.89
C LEU A 564 -5.51 12.30 -19.45
N GLN A 565 -5.65 11.06 -19.00
CA GLN A 565 -5.19 10.65 -17.68
C GLN A 565 -4.38 9.36 -17.78
N TYR A 566 -3.21 9.38 -17.16
CA TYR A 566 -2.27 8.25 -17.15
C TYR A 566 -1.79 7.98 -15.73
N ARG A 567 -1.65 6.70 -15.39
CA ARG A 567 -0.92 6.26 -14.20
C ARG A 567 0.29 5.47 -14.66
N VAL A 568 1.46 5.83 -14.14
CA VAL A 568 2.70 5.08 -14.35
C VAL A 568 2.99 4.29 -13.09
N LEU A 569 3.02 2.96 -13.20
CA LEU A 569 3.46 2.07 -12.13
C LEU A 569 4.96 1.82 -12.31
N VAL A 570 5.78 2.25 -11.36
CA VAL A 570 7.19 1.83 -11.28
C VAL A 570 7.26 0.74 -10.22
N HIS A 571 7.53 -0.49 -10.65
CA HIS A 571 7.36 -1.67 -9.81
C HIS A 571 8.64 -2.50 -9.72
N ALA A 572 8.72 -3.27 -8.64
CA ALA A 572 9.69 -4.33 -8.44
C ALA A 572 9.01 -5.69 -8.32
N GLY A 573 9.77 -6.75 -8.62
CA GLY A 573 9.27 -8.11 -8.73
C GLY A 573 8.71 -8.42 -10.12
N ASN A 574 7.80 -9.38 -10.18
CA ASN A 574 7.19 -9.83 -11.42
C ASN A 574 5.66 -9.80 -11.31
N PRO A 575 5.05 -8.62 -11.10
CA PRO A 575 3.61 -8.52 -10.84
C PRO A 575 2.81 -9.14 -11.98
N GLY A 576 1.95 -10.12 -11.69
CA GLY A 576 1.16 -10.78 -12.72
C GLY A 576 0.28 -9.80 -13.52
N ALA A 577 -0.20 -10.22 -14.70
CA ALA A 577 -1.17 -9.42 -15.47
C ALA A 577 -2.41 -9.06 -14.64
N ARG A 578 -2.83 -9.97 -13.73
CA ARG A 578 -3.97 -9.73 -12.83
C ARG A 578 -3.68 -8.66 -11.77
N GLU A 579 -2.45 -8.58 -11.27
CA GLU A 579 -2.05 -7.54 -10.31
C GLU A 579 -2.11 -6.16 -10.96
N ILE A 580 -1.50 -5.98 -12.15
CA ILE A 580 -1.58 -4.72 -12.90
C ILE A 580 -3.03 -4.39 -13.28
N GLN A 581 -3.82 -5.40 -13.66
CA GLN A 581 -5.24 -5.22 -13.95
C GLN A 581 -6.02 -4.78 -12.70
N SER A 582 -5.68 -5.28 -11.51
CA SER A 582 -6.30 -4.86 -10.25
C SER A 582 -5.96 -3.41 -9.91
N GLU A 583 -4.70 -3.00 -10.13
CA GLU A 583 -4.26 -1.60 -10.01
C GLU A 583 -5.05 -0.68 -10.96
N PHE A 584 -5.25 -1.11 -12.21
CA PHE A 584 -6.08 -0.42 -13.19
C PHE A 584 -7.54 -0.31 -12.74
N GLU A 585 -8.17 -1.42 -12.36
CA GLU A 585 -9.57 -1.45 -11.92
C GLU A 585 -9.78 -0.62 -10.65
N SER A 586 -8.79 -0.55 -9.75
CA SER A 586 -8.88 0.28 -8.56
C SER A 586 -8.74 1.77 -8.86
N TRP A 587 -7.93 2.13 -9.85
CA TRP A 587 -7.72 3.51 -10.23
C TRP A 587 -8.81 4.06 -11.15
N ALA A 588 -9.43 3.19 -11.95
CA ALA A 588 -10.47 3.55 -12.92
C ALA A 588 -11.89 3.71 -12.32
N ARG A 589 -12.08 3.33 -11.05
CA ARG A 589 -13.32 3.53 -10.28
C ARG A 589 -13.33 4.92 -9.65
#